data_AF-A0A4V2WJD1-F1
#
_entry.id   AF-A0A4V2WJD1-F1
#
_cell.length_a   1.000
_cell.length_b   1.000
_cell.length_c   1.000
_cell.angle_alpha   90.00
_cell.angle_beta   90.00
_cell.angle_gamma   90.00
#
_symmetry.space_group_name_H-M   'P 1'
#
loop_
_entity.id
_entity.type
_entity.pdbx_description
1 polymer ?
#
loop_
_entity_poly.entity_id
_entity_poly.type
_entity_poly.pdbx_seq_one_letter_code
_entity_poly.pdbx_strand_id
1 'polypeptide(L)'
;MAAKFDIEKFNGNNDFGLWHLKMHALLVQNGLHKALRGKNALSEKLSDEEKDELLEKAYGQILLFLSDGVLRKVVQEKTVAGIWQKLENLYITKSLTNRLYL
;
A
#
# COMPACT_ATOMS: atom_id res chain seq x y z
N MET A 1 -22.85 8.00 1.23
CA MET A 1 -22.40 8.11 -0.17
C MET A 1 -20.94 7.73 -0.23
N ALA A 2 -20.63 6.51 -0.68
CA ALA A 2 -19.25 6.09 -0.86
C ALA A 2 -18.69 6.82 -2.08
N ALA A 3 -17.77 7.75 -1.88
CA ALA A 3 -17.00 8.31 -2.97
C ALA A 3 -16.32 7.14 -3.69
N LYS A 4 -16.77 6.85 -4.91
CA LYS A 4 -16.06 5.95 -5.84
C LYS A 4 -14.76 6.67 -6.19
N PHE A 5 -13.76 6.50 -5.34
CA PHE A 5 -12.40 6.81 -5.73
C PHE A 5 -12.01 5.74 -6.74
N ASP A 6 -12.14 6.06 -8.03
CA ASP A 6 -11.48 5.33 -9.11
C ASP A 6 -9.97 5.52 -8.94
N ILE A 7 -9.40 4.73 -8.03
CA ILE A 7 -7.96 4.56 -7.92
C ILE A 7 -7.62 3.54 -9.00
N GLU A 8 -7.05 4.03 -10.09
CA GLU A 8 -6.52 3.16 -11.13
C GLU A 8 -5.52 2.17 -10.54
N LYS A 9 -5.53 0.94 -11.05
CA LYS A 9 -4.57 -0.07 -10.64
C LYS A 9 -3.17 0.38 -11.03
N PHE A 10 -2.24 0.31 -10.10
CA PHE A 10 -0.87 0.65 -10.37
C PHE A 10 -0.19 -0.45 -11.19
N ASN A 11 0.19 -0.09 -12.41
CA ASN A 11 0.82 -0.97 -13.40
C ASN A 11 2.36 -0.87 -13.39
N GLY A 12 2.94 -0.01 -12.56
CA GLY A 12 4.39 0.23 -12.51
C GLY A 12 4.88 1.34 -13.46
N ASN A 13 4.05 1.79 -14.39
CA ASN A 13 4.35 2.85 -15.36
C ASN A 13 3.55 4.14 -15.08
N ASN A 14 2.44 4.05 -14.36
CA ASN A 14 1.68 5.20 -13.86
C ASN A 14 2.48 6.01 -12.84
N ASP A 15 2.00 7.23 -12.56
CA ASP A 15 2.51 8.07 -11.47
C ASP A 15 2.35 7.39 -10.11
N PHE A 16 3.43 6.76 -9.65
CA PHE A 16 3.46 6.10 -8.35
C PHE A 16 3.16 7.08 -7.22
N GLY A 17 3.67 8.31 -7.28
CA GLY A 17 3.43 9.32 -6.24
C GLY A 17 1.95 9.65 -6.08
N LEU A 18 1.21 9.80 -7.19
CA LEU A 18 -0.22 10.07 -7.16
C LEU A 18 -1.02 8.85 -6.69
N TRP A 19 -0.66 7.66 -7.18
CA TRP A 19 -1.30 6.41 -6.76
C TRP A 19 -1.07 6.14 -5.27
N HIS A 20 0.16 6.30 -4.79
CA HIS A 20 0.56 6.12 -3.40
C HIS A 20 -0.18 7.08 -2.47
N LEU A 21 -0.31 8.36 -2.86
CA LEU A 21 -1.09 9.34 -2.11
C LEU A 21 -2.59 8.96 -2.02
N LYS A 22 -3.20 8.56 -3.15
CA LYS A 22 -4.60 8.12 -3.19
C LYS A 22 -4.83 6.87 -2.35
N MET A 23 -3.96 5.88 -2.49
CA MET A 23 -4.00 4.65 -1.72
C MET A 23 -3.84 4.93 -0.22
N HIS A 24 -2.89 5.79 0.15
CA HIS A 24 -2.68 6.17 1.55
C HIS A 24 -3.92 6.86 2.13
N ALA A 25 -4.52 7.79 1.39
CA ALA A 25 -5.77 8.43 1.80
C ALA A 25 -6.91 7.42 2.00
N LEU A 26 -7.02 6.41 1.13
CA LEU A 26 -8.03 5.35 1.24
C LEU A 26 -7.79 4.46 2.47
N LEU A 27 -6.53 4.11 2.75
CA LEU A 27 -6.17 3.36 3.96
C LEU A 27 -6.42 4.18 5.23
N VAL A 28 -6.19 5.49 5.20
CA VAL A 28 -6.55 6.39 6.31
C VAL A 28 -8.07 6.43 6.50
N GLN A 29 -8.84 6.55 5.40
CA GLN A 29 -10.30 6.58 5.45
C GLN A 29 -10.89 5.26 5.99
N ASN A 30 -10.29 4.12 5.66
CA ASN A 30 -10.69 2.80 6.16
C ASN A 30 -10.12 2.49 7.56
N GLY A 31 -9.33 3.41 8.16
CA GLY A 31 -8.68 3.18 9.45
C GLY A 31 -7.52 2.18 9.41
N LEU A 32 -7.12 1.73 8.22
CA LEU A 32 -6.07 0.74 7.96
C LEU A 32 -4.66 1.35 7.82
N HIS A 33 -4.52 2.68 7.87
CA HIS A 33 -3.20 3.34 7.86
C HIS A 33 -2.25 2.77 8.93
N LYS A 34 -2.80 2.33 10.08
CA LYS A 34 -2.00 1.78 11.18
C LYS A 34 -1.41 0.42 10.82
N ALA A 35 -2.09 -0.35 9.99
CA ALA A 35 -1.61 -1.64 9.48
C ALA A 35 -0.33 -1.48 8.63
N LEU A 36 -0.18 -0.35 7.92
CA LEU A 36 1.05 -0.04 7.16
C LEU A 36 2.29 0.09 8.04
N ARG A 37 2.14 0.56 9.29
CA ARG A 37 3.25 0.64 10.27
C ARG A 37 3.51 -0.67 11.00
N GLY A 38 2.74 -1.72 10.71
CA GLY A 38 2.87 -3.05 11.31
C GLY A 38 1.99 -3.25 12.55
N LYS A 39 1.96 -4.50 13.03
CA LYS A 39 1.09 -4.97 14.11
C LYS A 39 1.21 -4.16 15.40
N ASN A 40 2.41 -3.65 15.70
CA ASN A 40 2.71 -2.86 16.90
C ASN A 40 2.11 -1.43 16.87
N ALA A 41 1.73 -0.92 15.69
CA ALA A 41 1.09 0.38 15.55
C ALA A 41 -0.44 0.31 15.68
N LEU A 42 -1.01 -0.91 15.69
CA LEU A 42 -2.42 -1.13 15.97
C LEU A 42 -2.67 -0.97 17.47
N SER A 43 -3.87 -0.52 17.82
CA SER A 43 -4.26 -0.26 19.21
C SER A 43 -4.03 -1.51 20.07
N GLU A 44 -3.35 -1.37 21.22
CA GLU A 44 -3.17 -2.48 22.16
C GLU A 44 -4.49 -3.04 22.69
N LYS A 45 -5.57 -2.28 22.58
CA LYS A 45 -6.94 -2.71 22.93
C LYS A 45 -7.52 -3.77 21.98
N LEU A 46 -6.97 -3.93 20.78
CA LEU A 46 -7.44 -4.92 19.79
C LEU A 46 -6.80 -6.27 20.06
N SER A 47 -7.59 -7.34 19.96
CA SER A 47 -7.08 -8.71 20.03
C SER A 47 -6.09 -8.98 18.90
N ASP A 48 -5.22 -9.96 19.12
CA ASP A 48 -4.21 -10.34 18.13
C ASP A 48 -4.84 -10.82 16.81
N GLU A 49 -6.02 -11.45 16.89
CA GLU A 49 -6.87 -11.86 15.77
C GLU A 49 -7.41 -10.66 14.99
N GLU A 50 -8.00 -9.66 15.67
CA GLU A 50 -8.49 -8.44 15.00
C GLU A 50 -7.36 -7.66 14.33
N LYS A 51 -6.17 -7.66 14.95
CA LYS A 51 -4.98 -7.04 14.35
C LYS A 51 -4.57 -7.76 13.07
N ASP A 52 -4.62 -9.09 13.05
CA ASP A 52 -4.34 -9.89 11.86
C ASP A 52 -5.38 -9.63 10.76
N GLU A 53 -6.66 -9.62 11.09
CA GLU A 53 -7.73 -9.30 10.12
C GLU A 53 -7.56 -7.91 9.48
N LEU A 54 -7.12 -6.92 10.25
CA LEU A 54 -6.83 -5.58 9.74
C LEU A 54 -5.60 -5.57 8.81
N LEU A 55 -4.56 -6.33 9.15
CA LEU A 55 -3.39 -6.50 8.30
C LEU A 55 -3.75 -7.20 6.99
N GLU A 56 -4.54 -8.28 7.05
CA GLU A 56 -5.03 -9.01 5.87
C GLU A 56 -5.95 -8.15 5.01
N LYS A 57 -6.84 -7.36 5.60
CA LYS A 57 -7.68 -6.39 4.86
C LYS A 57 -6.82 -5.34 4.16
N ALA A 58 -5.85 -4.75 4.85
CA ALA A 58 -4.95 -3.77 4.26
C ALA A 58 -4.11 -4.39 3.13
N TYR A 59 -3.64 -5.63 3.33
CA TYR A 59 -2.93 -6.41 2.33
C TYR A 59 -3.78 -6.65 1.09
N GLY A 60 -5.00 -7.15 1.26
CA GLY A 60 -5.96 -7.36 0.17
C GLY A 60 -6.28 -6.07 -0.58
N GLN A 61 -6.50 -4.96 0.13
CA GLN A 61 -6.74 -3.67 -0.52
C GLN A 61 -5.56 -3.22 -1.38
N ILE A 62 -4.34 -3.29 -0.86
CA ILE A 62 -3.15 -2.93 -1.64
C ILE A 62 -3.05 -3.80 -2.88
N LEU A 63 -3.19 -5.12 -2.75
CA LEU A 63 -3.16 -6.03 -3.89
C LEU A 63 -4.23 -5.74 -4.94
N LEU A 64 -5.47 -5.42 -4.53
CA LEU A 64 -6.57 -5.12 -5.45
C LEU A 64 -6.32 -3.89 -6.32
N PHE A 65 -5.55 -2.93 -5.82
CA PHE A 65 -5.15 -1.73 -6.54
C PHE A 65 -3.77 -1.85 -7.21
N LEU A 66 -3.15 -3.04 -7.19
CA LEU A 66 -1.97 -3.36 -7.98
C LEU A 66 -2.38 -4.13 -9.24
N SER A 67 -1.65 -3.94 -10.33
CA SER A 67 -1.79 -4.75 -11.53
C SER A 67 -0.88 -5.99 -11.46
N ASP A 68 -1.19 -7.03 -12.25
CA ASP A 68 -0.48 -8.33 -12.28
C ASP A 68 1.04 -8.20 -12.43
N GLY A 69 1.50 -7.22 -13.20
CA GLY A 69 2.93 -6.95 -13.39
C GLY A 69 3.63 -6.47 -12.11
N VAL A 70 2.94 -5.70 -11.26
CA VAL A 70 3.47 -5.25 -9.98
C VAL A 70 3.26 -6.31 -8.91
N LEU A 71 2.13 -7.02 -8.94
CA LEU A 71 1.86 -8.17 -8.07
C LEU A 71 2.99 -9.19 -8.13
N ARG A 72 3.50 -9.54 -9.32
CA ARG A 72 4.66 -10.45 -9.45
C ARG A 72 5.94 -9.94 -8.77
N LYS A 73 6.12 -8.62 -8.62
CA LYS A 73 7.30 -8.04 -7.95
C LYS A 73 7.15 -8.03 -6.43
N VAL A 74 5.92 -7.87 -5.94
CA VAL A 74 5.62 -7.79 -4.51
C VAL A 74 5.17 -9.11 -3.88
N VAL A 75 4.86 -10.14 -4.68
CA VAL A 75 4.43 -11.48 -4.21
C VAL A 75 5.43 -12.16 -3.25
N GLN A 76 6.69 -11.76 -3.29
CA GLN A 76 7.71 -12.25 -2.37
C GLN A 76 7.52 -11.76 -0.93
N GLU A 77 6.86 -10.61 -0.75
CA GLU A 77 6.60 -10.02 0.56
C GLU A 77 5.23 -10.47 1.07
N LYS A 78 5.22 -11.18 2.20
CA LYS A 78 4.00 -11.67 2.86
C LYS A 78 3.38 -10.67 3.83
N THR A 79 4.03 -9.52 4.03
CA THR A 79 3.64 -8.54 5.04
C THR A 79 3.18 -7.25 4.37
N VAL A 80 2.07 -6.67 4.84
CA VAL A 80 1.54 -5.42 4.27
C VAL A 80 2.55 -4.26 4.34
N ALA A 81 3.26 -4.15 5.47
CA ALA A 81 4.33 -3.17 5.66
C ALA A 81 5.51 -3.43 4.71
N GLY A 82 5.85 -4.70 4.47
CA GLY A 82 6.92 -5.11 3.55
C GLY A 82 6.58 -4.78 2.11
N ILE A 83 5.37 -5.10 1.65
CA ILE A 83 4.87 -4.68 0.33
C ILE A 83 4.91 -3.16 0.19
N TRP A 84 4.42 -2.43 1.19
CA TRP A 84 4.40 -0.97 1.16
C TRP A 84 5.80 -0.38 1.03
N GLN A 85 6.74 -0.79 1.89
CA GLN A 85 8.13 -0.32 1.83
C GLN A 85 8.84 -0.74 0.54
N LYS A 86 8.57 -1.94 0.03
CA LYS A 86 9.16 -2.40 -1.24
C LYS A 86 8.62 -1.61 -2.42
N LEU A 87 7.34 -1.27 -2.44
CA LEU A 87 6.76 -0.36 -3.43
C LEU A 87 7.40 1.03 -3.35
N GLU A 88 7.52 1.58 -2.13
CA GLU A 88 8.22 2.84 -1.91
C GLU A 88 9.65 2.78 -2.44
N ASN A 89 10.41 1.74 -2.12
CA ASN A 89 11.79 1.62 -2.56
C ASN A 89 11.94 1.33 -4.07
N LEU A 90 11.00 0.62 -4.68
CA LEU A 90 11.07 0.33 -6.12
C LEU A 90 10.70 1.55 -6.97
N TYR A 91 9.74 2.36 -6.51
CA TYR A 91 9.12 3.38 -7.34
C TYR A 91 9.40 4.82 -6.85
N ILE A 92 9.55 5.08 -5.55
CA ILE A 92 10.03 6.39 -5.06
C ILE A 92 11.52 6.57 -5.37
N THR A 93 12.33 5.56 -5.09
CA THR A 93 13.79 5.64 -5.32
C THR A 93 14.09 5.80 -6.80
N LYS A 94 13.37 5.09 -7.69
CA LYS A 94 13.47 5.32 -9.14
C LYS A 94 12.99 6.71 -9.56
N SER A 95 11.95 7.26 -8.96
CA SER A 95 11.44 8.60 -9.30
C SER A 95 12.40 9.73 -8.86
N LEU A 96 13.07 9.57 -7.70
CA LEU A 96 14.14 10.47 -7.25
C LEU A 96 15.34 10.43 -8.19
N THR A 97 15.78 9.24 -8.61
CA THR A 97 16.86 9.11 -9.60
C THR A 97 16.44 9.67 -10.96
N ASN A 98 15.21 9.43 -11.42
CA ASN A 98 14.71 9.98 -12.69
C ASN A 98 14.60 11.51 -12.70
N ARG A 99 14.39 12.15 -11.53
CA ARG A 99 14.37 13.62 -11.40
C ARG A 99 15.77 14.24 -11.31
N LEU A 100 16.78 13.48 -10.89
CA LEU A 100 18.17 13.94 -10.82
C LEU A 100 18.91 13.81 -12.17
N TYR A 101 18.36 13.04 -13.12
CA TYR A 101 18.95 12.82 -14.45
C TYR A 101 18.42 13.75 -15.54
N LEU A 102 17.95 14.96 -15.20
CA LEU A 102 17.48 15.96 -16.16
C LEU A 102 18.27 17.27 -16.03
#